data_AF-A0A8S2TE48-F1
#
_entry.id   AF-A0A8S2TE48-F1
#
_cell.length_a   1.000
_cell.length_b   1.000
_cell.length_c   1.000
_cell.angle_alpha   90.00
_cell.angle_beta   90.00
_cell.angle_gamma   90.00
#
_symmetry.space_group_name_H-M   'P 1'
#
loop_
_entity.id
_entity.type
_entity.pdbx_description
1 polymer ?
#
loop_
_entity_poly.entity_id
_entity_poly.type
_entity_poly.pdbx_seq_one_letter_code
_entity_poly.pdbx_strand_id
1 'polypeptide(L)'
;ACPLITSALLKEAVQQRLLTYTDIEQRTSNFVYGFYDSSNKPPPIKKQHLTTSYIAGTASQKLCLFQLFPVIFHDIIDHLTLMILYTVLCEIISYVYSNPIRKSWISYMNELCKRFHALMVEHLPDLVTPKVHFITEYPRSIEKTGLPILNSCLRFEAKHLYFKQIASRAFNFKNPLLILAKRYQLRSCLLNKTKSLSLSAVTTIRSSKLIEWSRLSHSVQHLLMKDVNKINTIYECSSIDYHHINIRPGSIVVHHLAHAEEIPVFCQIYCILKVEDKCMIIAEILDTISFNDKLWSYQIEFTGTLIKIDIEHCFSIFPHCLDSYVVEQSHYINILTRLTKK
;
A
#
# COMPACT_ATOMS: atom_id res chain seq x y z
N ALA A 1 -0.56 -4.82 16.82
CA ALA A 1 -1.84 -5.54 16.93
C ALA A 1 -2.20 -6.35 15.68
N CYS A 2 -1.96 -5.86 14.45
CA CYS A 2 -2.40 -6.53 13.20
C CYS A 2 -2.18 -8.06 13.15
N PRO A 3 -0.95 -8.60 13.33
CA PRO A 3 -0.75 -10.05 13.22
C PRO A 3 -1.46 -10.86 14.33
N LEU A 4 -1.70 -10.24 15.48
CA LEU A 4 -2.42 -10.86 16.59
C LEU A 4 -3.91 -11.01 16.22
N ILE A 5 -4.53 -9.94 15.73
CA ILE A 5 -5.94 -9.95 15.30
C ILE A 5 -6.14 -10.91 14.12
N THR A 6 -5.28 -10.86 13.10
CA THR A 6 -5.33 -11.81 11.97
C THR A 6 -5.22 -13.25 12.46
N SER A 7 -4.31 -13.54 13.40
CA SER A 7 -4.18 -14.89 13.96
C SER A 7 -5.42 -15.31 14.75
N ALA A 8 -6.06 -14.40 15.47
CA ALA A 8 -7.27 -14.67 16.24
C ALA A 8 -8.45 -14.98 15.31
N LEU A 9 -8.64 -14.20 14.24
CA LEU A 9 -9.67 -14.43 13.22
C LEU A 9 -9.51 -15.79 12.53
N LEU A 10 -8.29 -16.14 12.12
CA LEU A 10 -8.01 -17.44 11.50
C LEU A 10 -8.26 -18.60 12.48
N LYS A 11 -8.00 -18.42 13.77
CA LYS A 11 -8.33 -19.42 14.80
C LYS A 11 -9.84 -19.56 14.98
N GLU A 12 -10.55 -18.45 15.06
CA GLU A 12 -12.01 -18.44 15.16
C GLU A 12 -12.64 -19.18 13.97
N ALA A 13 -12.20 -18.89 12.75
CA ALA A 13 -12.68 -19.56 11.53
C ALA A 13 -12.51 -21.09 11.61
N VAL A 14 -11.38 -21.57 12.13
CA VAL A 14 -11.14 -23.02 12.32
C VAL A 14 -11.99 -23.60 13.44
N GLN A 15 -12.15 -22.89 14.57
CA GLN A 15 -12.97 -23.32 15.71
C GLN A 15 -14.44 -23.44 15.33
N GLN A 16 -14.95 -22.50 14.55
CA GLN A 16 -16.31 -22.51 14.01
C GLN A 16 -16.50 -23.47 12.83
N ARG A 17 -15.44 -24.20 12.42
CA ARG A 17 -15.43 -25.13 11.27
C ARG A 17 -15.80 -24.49 9.93
N LEU A 18 -15.58 -23.18 9.80
CA LEU A 18 -15.75 -22.45 8.53
C LEU A 18 -14.62 -22.76 7.54
N LEU A 19 -13.41 -22.97 8.07
CA LEU A 19 -12.22 -23.32 7.28
C LEU A 19 -11.39 -24.38 7.99
N THR A 20 -10.73 -25.23 7.20
CA THR A 20 -9.65 -26.08 7.68
C THR A 20 -8.30 -25.36 7.58
N TYR A 21 -7.28 -25.87 8.27
CA TYR A 21 -5.91 -25.35 8.14
C TYR A 21 -5.38 -25.43 6.70
N THR A 22 -5.77 -26.47 5.97
CA THR A 22 -5.41 -26.65 4.56
C THR A 22 -6.10 -25.60 3.68
N ASP A 23 -7.36 -25.26 3.95
CA ASP A 23 -8.07 -24.23 3.19
C ASP A 23 -7.41 -22.86 3.38
N ILE A 24 -6.98 -22.51 4.60
CA ILE A 24 -6.28 -21.26 4.89
C ILE A 24 -4.97 -21.17 4.10
N GLU A 25 -4.16 -22.22 4.14
CA GLU A 25 -2.88 -22.27 3.42
C GLU A 25 -3.10 -22.18 1.90
N GLN A 26 -4.08 -22.92 1.36
CA GLN A 26 -4.42 -22.90 -0.05
C GLN A 26 -4.94 -21.53 -0.50
N ARG A 27 -5.91 -20.94 0.22
CA ARG A 27 -6.47 -19.62 -0.13
C ARG A 27 -5.41 -18.53 -0.14
N THR A 28 -4.59 -18.45 0.91
CA THR A 28 -3.53 -17.43 0.98
C THR A 28 -2.41 -17.64 -0.05
N SER A 29 -2.11 -18.89 -0.40
CA SER A 29 -1.09 -19.21 -1.40
C SER A 29 -1.57 -19.01 -2.83
N ASN A 30 -2.83 -19.35 -3.12
CA ASN A 30 -3.44 -19.29 -4.45
C ASN A 30 -4.05 -17.93 -4.77
N PHE A 31 -4.25 -17.05 -3.77
CA PHE A 31 -4.72 -15.70 -3.98
C PHE A 31 -3.83 -14.94 -4.97
N VAL A 32 -4.47 -14.26 -5.92
CA VAL A 32 -3.81 -13.48 -6.96
C VAL A 32 -3.54 -12.08 -6.41
N TYR A 33 -2.35 -11.90 -5.84
CA TYR A 33 -1.91 -10.60 -5.34
C TYR A 33 -1.66 -9.66 -6.52
N GLY A 34 -2.12 -8.41 -6.37
CA GLY A 34 -1.78 -7.34 -7.29
C GLY A 34 -0.27 -7.08 -7.32
N PHE A 35 0.19 -6.27 -8.27
CA PHE A 35 1.64 -6.14 -8.46
C PHE A 35 2.34 -5.41 -7.32
N TYR A 36 1.69 -4.38 -6.77
CA TYR A 36 2.24 -3.64 -5.65
C TYR A 36 2.23 -4.49 -4.38
N ASP A 37 1.21 -5.33 -4.21
CA ASP A 37 1.10 -6.25 -3.06
C ASP A 37 1.93 -7.53 -3.21
N SER A 38 2.27 -7.96 -4.43
CA SER A 38 2.99 -9.21 -4.71
C SER A 38 4.35 -9.29 -4.00
N SER A 39 5.05 -8.15 -3.90
CA SER A 39 6.33 -8.04 -3.19
C SER A 39 6.23 -8.32 -1.69
N ASN A 40 5.03 -8.14 -1.13
CA ASN A 40 4.69 -8.34 0.27
C ASN A 40 3.77 -9.56 0.48
N LYS A 41 3.69 -10.48 -0.48
CA LYS A 41 2.93 -11.72 -0.33
C LYS A 41 3.35 -12.47 0.96
N PRO A 42 2.41 -12.84 1.85
CA PRO A 42 2.73 -13.57 3.06
C PRO A 42 3.27 -14.97 2.75
N PRO A 43 4.17 -15.51 3.59
CA PRO A 43 4.57 -16.91 3.48
C PRO A 43 3.37 -17.84 3.77
N PRO A 44 3.40 -19.10 3.30
CA PRO A 44 2.32 -20.05 3.54
C PRO A 44 1.95 -20.18 5.03
N ILE A 45 0.67 -20.04 5.35
CA ILE A 45 0.18 -20.09 6.74
C ILE A 45 -0.07 -21.54 7.14
N LYS A 46 1.00 -22.21 7.57
CA LYS A 46 0.96 -23.57 8.10
C LYS A 46 0.21 -23.67 9.44
N LYS A 47 -0.34 -24.85 9.72
CA LYS A 47 -1.02 -25.20 11.00
C LYS A 47 -0.23 -24.79 12.26
N GLN A 48 1.08 -24.98 12.25
CA GLN A 48 1.97 -24.65 13.39
C GLN A 48 1.94 -23.16 13.76
N HIS A 49 1.77 -22.28 12.78
CA HIS A 49 1.70 -20.83 12.99
C HIS A 49 0.44 -20.44 13.76
N LEU A 50 -0.68 -21.10 13.45
CA LEU A 50 -1.94 -20.86 14.11
C LEU A 50 -1.97 -21.48 15.49
N THR A 51 -1.39 -22.66 15.72
CA THR A 51 -1.34 -23.23 17.08
C THR A 51 -0.49 -22.38 18.04
N THR A 52 0.59 -21.78 17.56
CA THR A 52 1.52 -20.95 18.37
C THR A 52 1.14 -19.46 18.46
N SER A 53 0.04 -19.04 17.83
CA SER A 53 -0.34 -17.61 17.69
C SER A 53 0.76 -16.76 17.03
N TYR A 54 1.61 -17.37 16.20
CA TYR A 54 2.73 -16.72 15.54
C TYR A 54 2.65 -16.91 14.03
N ILE A 55 2.22 -15.86 13.34
CA ILE A 55 2.28 -15.79 11.87
C ILE A 55 3.73 -15.48 11.46
N ALA A 56 4.30 -16.29 10.59
CA ALA A 56 5.64 -16.06 10.03
C ALA A 56 5.65 -14.90 9.03
N GLY A 57 6.84 -14.35 8.75
CA GLY A 57 7.04 -13.29 7.74
C GLY A 57 7.42 -11.94 8.31
N THR A 58 7.78 -11.02 7.41
CA THR A 58 8.17 -9.64 7.71
C THR A 58 6.98 -8.79 8.15
N ALA A 59 7.25 -7.59 8.66
CA ALA A 59 6.18 -6.66 9.05
C ALA A 59 5.28 -6.29 7.85
N SER A 60 5.86 -6.03 6.68
CA SER A 60 5.09 -5.71 5.46
C SER A 60 4.24 -6.88 4.98
N GLN A 61 4.75 -8.11 5.09
CA GLN A 61 3.99 -9.32 4.73
C GLN A 61 2.79 -9.54 5.65
N LYS A 62 2.97 -9.29 6.95
CA LYS A 62 1.89 -9.37 7.93
C LYS A 62 0.84 -8.29 7.73
N LEU A 63 1.27 -7.08 7.36
CA LEU A 63 0.37 -5.97 7.06
C LEU A 63 -0.42 -6.25 5.77
N CYS A 64 0.22 -6.76 4.72
CA CYS A 64 -0.43 -7.17 3.48
C CYS A 64 -1.51 -8.24 3.75
N LEU A 65 -1.19 -9.29 4.52
CA LEU A 65 -2.19 -10.28 4.93
C LEU A 65 -3.34 -9.65 5.73
N PHE A 66 -3.04 -8.76 6.67
CA PHE A 66 -4.08 -8.07 7.45
C PHE A 66 -4.97 -7.22 6.53
N GLN A 67 -4.40 -6.42 5.63
CA GLN A 67 -5.11 -5.56 4.69
C GLN A 67 -6.03 -6.32 3.74
N LEU A 68 -5.56 -7.45 3.25
CA LEU A 68 -6.28 -8.28 2.27
C LEU A 68 -7.10 -9.36 2.95
N PHE A 69 -7.10 -9.46 4.29
CA PHE A 69 -7.83 -10.50 5.00
C PHE A 69 -9.31 -10.57 4.60
N PRO A 70 -10.07 -9.46 4.61
CA PRO A 70 -11.48 -9.51 4.23
C PRO A 70 -11.71 -9.87 2.77
N VAL A 71 -10.77 -9.54 1.89
CA VAL A 71 -10.85 -9.84 0.46
C VAL A 71 -10.55 -11.33 0.20
N ILE A 72 -9.53 -11.88 0.87
CA ILE A 72 -9.13 -13.29 0.74
C ILE A 72 -10.19 -14.23 1.33
N PHE A 73 -10.86 -13.80 2.39
CA PHE A 73 -11.81 -14.61 3.17
C PHE A 73 -13.24 -14.03 3.13
N HIS A 74 -13.60 -13.35 2.05
CA HIS A 74 -14.85 -12.57 1.93
C HIS A 74 -16.12 -13.37 2.22
N ASP A 75 -16.11 -14.66 1.92
CA ASP A 75 -17.22 -15.61 2.08
C ASP A 75 -17.49 -16.00 3.54
N ILE A 76 -16.55 -15.77 4.46
CA ILE A 76 -16.69 -16.16 5.86
C ILE A 76 -16.73 -14.99 6.84
N ILE A 77 -16.45 -13.74 6.40
CA ILE A 77 -16.30 -12.59 7.30
C ILE A 77 -17.55 -12.33 8.15
N ASP A 78 -18.74 -12.59 7.62
CA ASP A 78 -20.01 -12.35 8.31
C ASP A 78 -20.28 -13.34 9.45
N HIS A 79 -19.53 -14.44 9.50
CA HIS A 79 -19.63 -15.45 10.56
C HIS A 79 -18.61 -15.24 11.68
N LEU A 80 -17.64 -14.34 11.49
CA LEU A 80 -16.56 -14.09 12.45
C LEU A 80 -16.94 -12.97 13.43
N THR A 81 -17.11 -13.32 14.70
CA THR A 81 -17.46 -12.38 15.77
C THR A 81 -16.33 -11.40 16.07
N LEU A 82 -15.07 -11.81 15.88
CA LEU A 82 -13.90 -10.96 16.12
C LEU A 82 -13.65 -9.91 15.03
N MET A 83 -14.47 -9.85 13.98
CA MET A 83 -14.37 -8.81 12.93
C MET A 83 -14.56 -7.39 13.46
N ILE A 84 -15.26 -7.23 14.60
CA ILE A 84 -15.36 -5.93 15.25
C ILE A 84 -13.99 -5.40 15.71
N LEU A 85 -13.10 -6.28 16.21
CA LEU A 85 -11.73 -5.91 16.57
C LEU A 85 -10.90 -5.53 15.35
N TYR A 86 -11.08 -6.25 14.24
CA TYR A 86 -10.43 -5.93 12.97
C TYR A 86 -10.81 -4.54 12.49
N THR A 87 -12.11 -4.25 12.42
CA THR A 87 -12.65 -2.99 11.91
C THR A 87 -12.15 -1.80 12.73
N VAL A 88 -12.26 -1.87 14.07
CA VAL A 88 -11.76 -0.81 14.95
C VAL A 88 -10.25 -0.63 14.80
N LEU A 89 -9.49 -1.72 14.65
CA LEU A 89 -8.05 -1.64 14.45
C LEU A 89 -7.69 -1.01 13.09
N CYS A 90 -8.40 -1.36 12.01
CA CYS A 90 -8.25 -0.73 10.70
C CYS A 90 -8.49 0.78 10.78
N GLU A 91 -9.50 1.20 11.52
CA GLU A 91 -9.80 2.62 11.71
C GLU A 91 -8.70 3.35 12.48
N ILE A 92 -8.19 2.77 13.57
CA ILE A 92 -7.04 3.33 14.30
C ILE A 92 -5.82 3.45 13.38
N ILE A 93 -5.52 2.40 12.62
CA ILE A 93 -4.40 2.39 11.68
C ILE A 93 -4.58 3.48 10.63
N SER A 94 -5.80 3.75 10.18
CA SER A 94 -6.06 4.80 9.19
C SER A 94 -5.64 6.18 9.64
N TYR A 95 -5.82 6.49 10.92
CA TYR A 95 -5.33 7.72 11.52
C TYR A 95 -3.82 7.73 11.70
N VAL A 96 -3.25 6.63 12.19
CA VAL A 96 -1.80 6.49 12.43
C VAL A 96 -0.98 6.63 11.14
N TYR A 97 -1.52 6.17 10.02
CA TYR A 97 -0.90 6.29 8.70
C TYR A 97 -1.33 7.53 7.91
N SER A 98 -2.27 8.34 8.40
CA SER A 98 -2.64 9.59 7.73
C SER A 98 -1.48 10.58 7.79
N ASN A 99 -1.17 11.24 6.68
CA ASN A 99 -0.15 12.28 6.63
C ASN A 99 -0.55 13.34 5.60
N PRO A 100 -1.02 14.53 6.02
CA PRO A 100 -1.05 15.05 7.40
C PRO A 100 -2.17 14.46 8.26
N ILE A 101 -2.08 14.65 9.58
CA ILE A 101 -3.14 14.31 10.55
C ILE A 101 -3.83 15.56 11.09
N ARG A 102 -5.17 15.55 11.13
CA ARG A 102 -5.94 16.65 11.73
C ARG A 102 -6.00 16.54 13.24
N LYS A 103 -5.78 17.66 13.94
CA LYS A 103 -5.92 17.71 15.40
C LYS A 103 -7.33 17.34 15.88
N SER A 104 -8.36 17.71 15.11
CA SER A 104 -9.76 17.38 15.42
C SER A 104 -10.03 15.87 15.48
N TRP A 105 -9.23 15.05 14.78
CA TRP A 105 -9.38 13.59 14.77
C TRP A 105 -8.85 12.92 16.04
N ILE A 106 -7.96 13.58 16.78
CA ILE A 106 -7.25 12.97 17.91
C ILE A 106 -8.22 12.55 19.03
N SER A 107 -9.23 13.40 19.31
CA SER A 107 -10.25 13.08 20.33
C SER A 107 -11.06 11.83 19.97
N TYR A 108 -11.46 11.70 18.71
CA TYR A 108 -12.17 10.52 18.24
C TYR A 108 -11.28 9.27 18.24
N MET A 109 -10.04 9.40 17.77
CA MET A 109 -9.06 8.32 17.81
C MET A 109 -8.78 7.83 19.24
N ASN A 110 -8.85 8.71 20.25
CA ASN A 110 -8.74 8.32 21.66
C ASN A 110 -9.88 7.39 22.10
N GLU A 111 -11.11 7.72 21.72
CA GLU A 111 -12.26 6.84 22.01
C GLU A 111 -12.16 5.52 21.26
N LEU A 112 -11.68 5.53 20.01
CA LEU A 112 -11.39 4.30 19.27
C LEU A 112 -10.35 3.41 19.96
N CYS A 113 -9.24 3.99 20.43
CA CYS A 113 -8.20 3.22 21.12
C CYS A 113 -8.71 2.61 22.43
N LYS A 114 -9.52 3.35 23.20
CA LYS A 114 -10.18 2.82 24.41
C LYS A 114 -11.16 1.70 24.08
N ARG A 115 -12.00 1.89 23.06
CA ARG A 115 -12.95 0.89 22.57
C ARG A 115 -12.23 -0.37 22.13
N PHE A 116 -11.15 -0.25 21.36
CA PHE A 116 -10.33 -1.39 20.94
C PHE A 116 -9.79 -2.15 22.14
N HIS A 117 -9.25 -1.45 23.14
CA HIS A 117 -8.75 -2.09 24.36
C HIS A 117 -9.86 -2.80 25.15
N ALA A 118 -11.03 -2.19 25.29
CA ALA A 118 -12.17 -2.81 25.96
C ALA A 118 -12.61 -4.10 25.25
N LEU A 119 -12.76 -4.07 23.92
CA LEU A 119 -13.09 -5.26 23.12
C LEU A 119 -12.00 -6.34 23.22
N MET A 120 -10.72 -5.94 23.30
CA MET A 120 -9.62 -6.89 23.50
C MET A 120 -9.72 -7.59 24.86
N VAL A 121 -10.07 -6.87 25.92
CA VAL A 121 -10.28 -7.45 27.26
C VAL A 121 -11.51 -8.36 27.28
N GLU A 122 -12.58 -7.97 26.61
CA GLU A 122 -13.85 -8.72 26.55
C GLU A 122 -13.70 -10.03 25.76
N HIS A 123 -13.17 -9.97 24.54
CA HIS A 123 -13.15 -11.12 23.63
C HIS A 123 -11.86 -11.93 23.69
N LEU A 124 -10.72 -11.31 24.04
CA LEU A 124 -9.39 -11.94 23.98
C LEU A 124 -8.53 -11.57 25.21
N PRO A 125 -9.01 -11.81 26.45
CA PRO A 125 -8.34 -11.34 27.68
C PRO A 125 -6.89 -11.84 27.79
N ASP A 126 -6.63 -13.08 27.38
CA ASP A 126 -5.29 -13.70 27.44
C ASP A 126 -4.29 -13.11 26.43
N LEU A 127 -4.76 -12.31 25.48
CA LEU A 127 -3.95 -11.73 24.41
C LEU A 127 -3.72 -10.21 24.60
N VAL A 128 -4.11 -9.65 25.74
CA VAL A 128 -3.86 -8.25 26.12
C VAL A 128 -2.39 -8.07 26.53
N THR A 129 -1.52 -7.96 25.53
CA THR A 129 -0.08 -7.73 25.73
C THR A 129 0.23 -6.24 25.96
N PRO A 130 1.42 -5.89 26.50
CA PRO A 130 1.84 -4.48 26.58
C PRO A 130 1.77 -3.74 25.24
N LYS A 131 2.02 -4.43 24.11
CA LYS A 131 1.88 -3.84 22.76
C LYS A 131 0.44 -3.46 22.41
N VAL A 132 -0.54 -4.20 22.92
CA VAL A 132 -1.97 -3.87 22.76
C VAL A 132 -2.32 -2.71 23.68
N HIS A 133 -1.86 -2.75 24.94
CA HIS A 133 -2.06 -1.67 25.89
C HIS A 133 -1.53 -0.32 25.37
N PHE A 134 -0.30 -0.27 24.82
CA PHE A 134 0.28 0.97 24.31
C PHE A 134 -0.50 1.64 23.17
N ILE A 135 -1.47 0.98 22.53
CA ILE A 135 -2.35 1.61 21.54
C ILE A 135 -3.20 2.71 22.19
N THR A 136 -3.55 2.58 23.47
CA THR A 136 -4.30 3.63 24.20
C THR A 136 -3.51 4.93 24.34
N GLU A 137 -2.18 4.87 24.26
CA GLU A 137 -1.30 6.03 24.37
C GLU A 137 -1.03 6.71 23.02
N TYR A 138 -1.48 6.14 21.90
CA TYR A 138 -1.24 6.72 20.56
C TYR A 138 -1.75 8.16 20.41
N PRO A 139 -2.96 8.53 20.90
CA PRO A 139 -3.43 9.91 20.82
C PRO A 139 -2.50 10.90 21.52
N ARG A 140 -2.16 10.60 22.77
CA ARG A 140 -1.23 11.42 23.57
C ARG A 140 0.16 11.47 22.93
N SER A 141 0.64 10.37 22.35
CA SER A 141 1.93 10.37 21.66
C SER A 141 1.88 11.24 20.41
N ILE A 142 0.82 11.15 19.61
CA ILE A 142 0.62 11.96 18.39
C ILE A 142 0.59 13.45 18.72
N GLU A 143 -0.10 13.85 19.79
CA GLU A 143 -0.14 15.26 20.21
C GLU A 143 1.23 15.81 20.60
N LYS A 144 2.06 14.99 21.24
CA LYS A 144 3.37 15.41 21.78
C LYS A 144 4.50 15.34 20.77
N THR A 145 4.55 14.28 19.97
CA THR A 145 5.70 13.97 19.09
C THR A 145 5.34 13.89 17.61
N GLY A 146 4.06 14.08 17.26
CA GLY A 146 3.57 13.93 15.89
C GLY A 146 3.34 12.46 15.52
N LEU A 147 3.13 12.22 14.22
CA LEU A 147 2.75 10.91 13.70
C LEU A 147 3.81 9.82 13.97
N PRO A 148 3.42 8.65 14.52
CA PRO A 148 4.34 7.55 14.81
C PRO A 148 5.09 7.03 13.57
N ILE A 149 4.48 7.11 12.39
CA ILE A 149 5.12 6.66 11.13
C ILE A 149 6.37 7.48 10.79
N LEU A 150 6.39 8.78 11.15
CA LEU A 150 7.54 9.67 10.94
C LEU A 150 8.68 9.36 11.92
N ASN A 151 8.32 8.88 13.11
CA ASN A 151 9.26 8.49 14.16
C ASN A 151 9.58 6.99 14.16
N SER A 152 9.22 6.28 13.08
CA SER A 152 9.35 4.82 13.01
C SER A 152 10.79 4.34 12.83
N CYS A 153 11.15 3.27 13.54
CA CYS A 153 12.44 2.59 13.40
C CYS A 153 12.60 1.84 12.07
N LEU A 154 11.54 1.67 11.27
CA LEU A 154 11.56 0.88 10.02
C LEU A 154 12.63 1.38 9.02
N ARG A 155 12.82 2.69 8.89
CA ARG A 155 13.85 3.26 8.00
C ARG A 155 15.27 3.00 8.52
N PHE A 156 15.47 3.05 9.83
CA PHE A 156 16.75 2.72 10.46
C PHE A 156 17.08 1.24 10.27
N GLU A 157 16.12 0.34 10.49
CA GLU A 157 16.28 -1.10 10.26
C GLU A 157 16.60 -1.43 8.80
N ALA A 158 15.89 -0.80 7.86
CA ALA A 158 16.13 -0.95 6.42
C ALA A 158 17.55 -0.50 6.03
N LYS A 159 18.05 0.60 6.62
CA LYS A 159 19.43 1.05 6.42
C LYS A 159 20.44 0.04 6.97
N HIS A 160 20.18 -0.54 8.14
CA HIS A 160 21.05 -1.56 8.74
C HIS A 160 21.10 -2.86 7.95
N LEU A 161 20.03 -3.23 7.24
CA LEU A 161 19.98 -4.43 6.41
C LEU A 161 21.12 -4.47 5.37
N TYR A 162 21.45 -3.33 4.76
CA TYR A 162 22.57 -3.22 3.82
C TYR A 162 23.91 -3.63 4.45
N PHE A 163 24.18 -3.14 5.66
CA PHE A 163 25.42 -3.46 6.37
C PHE A 163 25.47 -4.94 6.79
N LYS A 164 24.35 -5.49 7.28
CA LYS A 164 24.25 -6.92 7.63
C LYS A 164 24.53 -7.80 6.41
N GLN A 165 23.97 -7.46 5.24
CA GLN A 165 24.20 -8.21 4.00
C GLN A 165 25.68 -8.18 3.59
N ILE A 166 26.34 -7.02 3.63
CA ILE A 166 27.77 -6.94 3.30
C ILE A 166 28.61 -7.73 4.30
N ALA A 167 28.36 -7.56 5.59
CA ALA A 167 29.09 -8.28 6.63
C ALA A 167 29.00 -9.80 6.45
N SER A 168 27.80 -10.31 6.12
CA SER A 168 27.57 -11.74 5.88
C SER A 168 28.27 -12.27 4.61
N ARG A 169 28.50 -11.43 3.60
CA ARG A 169 29.05 -11.84 2.28
C ARG A 169 30.53 -11.52 2.11
N ALA A 170 31.08 -10.60 2.91
CA ALA A 170 32.44 -10.14 2.73
C ALA A 170 33.48 -11.19 3.17
N PHE A 171 33.10 -12.12 4.07
CA PHE A 171 33.96 -13.15 4.65
C PHE A 171 35.34 -12.63 5.12
N ASN A 172 35.43 -11.33 5.45
CA ASN A 172 36.64 -10.68 5.92
C ASN A 172 36.38 -10.12 7.32
N PHE A 173 36.96 -10.81 8.30
CA PHE A 173 36.82 -10.49 9.72
C PHE A 173 37.93 -9.55 10.23
N LYS A 174 38.91 -9.20 9.37
CA LYS A 174 39.95 -8.23 9.72
C LYS A 174 39.44 -6.83 9.41
N ASN A 175 39.10 -6.09 10.46
CA ASN A 175 38.54 -4.73 10.40
C ASN A 175 37.26 -4.64 9.53
N PRO A 176 36.18 -5.34 9.92
CA PRO A 176 34.92 -5.36 9.16
C PRO A 176 34.29 -3.96 9.04
N LEU A 177 34.49 -3.10 10.04
CA LEU A 177 33.98 -1.73 10.05
C LEU A 177 34.55 -0.90 8.89
N LEU A 178 35.83 -1.07 8.54
CA LEU A 178 36.46 -0.37 7.43
C LEU A 178 35.82 -0.72 6.09
N ILE A 179 35.50 -2.00 5.87
CA ILE A 179 34.88 -2.48 4.62
C ILE A 179 33.46 -1.92 4.50
N LEU A 180 32.69 -2.01 5.59
CA LEU A 180 31.33 -1.47 5.66
C LEU A 180 31.30 0.03 5.38
N ALA A 181 32.21 0.79 6.01
CA ALA A 181 32.34 2.23 5.81
C ALA A 181 32.71 2.58 4.36
N LYS A 182 33.75 1.94 3.79
CA LYS A 182 34.16 2.17 2.40
C LYS A 182 33.06 1.86 1.40
N ARG A 183 32.40 0.70 1.53
CA ARG A 183 31.28 0.31 0.65
C ARG A 183 30.11 1.28 0.76
N TYR A 184 29.80 1.74 1.96
CA TYR A 184 28.73 2.72 2.16
C TYR A 184 29.07 4.10 1.57
N GLN A 185 30.31 4.57 1.74
CA GLN A 185 30.79 5.81 1.11
C GLN A 185 30.70 5.74 -0.41
N LEU A 186 31.19 4.66 -1.04
CA LEU A 186 31.10 4.47 -2.49
C LEU A 186 29.64 4.47 -2.99
N ARG A 187 28.75 3.75 -2.30
CA ARG A 187 27.32 3.76 -2.61
C ARG A 187 26.72 5.16 -2.50
N SER A 188 27.07 5.90 -1.45
CA SER A 188 26.58 7.26 -1.22
C SER A 188 27.07 8.22 -2.32
N CYS A 189 28.32 8.11 -2.75
CA CYS A 189 28.86 8.89 -3.87
C CYS A 189 28.08 8.61 -5.17
N LEU A 190 27.76 7.34 -5.47
CA LEU A 190 26.96 6.98 -6.64
C LEU A 190 25.53 7.57 -6.59
N LEU A 191 24.87 7.47 -5.43
CA LEU A 191 23.53 8.01 -5.21
C LEU A 191 23.50 9.55 -5.22
N ASN A 192 24.59 10.21 -4.84
CA ASN A 192 24.68 11.67 -4.87
C ASN A 192 25.09 12.21 -6.25
N LYS A 193 25.95 11.49 -6.99
CA LYS A 193 26.29 11.83 -8.39
C LYS A 193 25.06 11.81 -9.29
N THR A 194 24.13 10.89 -9.05
CA THR A 194 22.85 10.82 -9.76
C THR A 194 21.86 11.93 -9.37
N LYS A 195 22.06 12.61 -8.23
CA LYS A 195 21.27 13.77 -7.80
C LYS A 195 21.79 15.11 -8.34
N SER A 196 23.07 15.21 -8.72
CA SER A 196 23.66 16.47 -9.23
C SER A 196 23.43 16.73 -10.72
N LEU A 197 22.88 15.74 -11.44
CA LEU A 197 22.30 15.95 -12.76
C LEU A 197 20.85 16.38 -12.52
N SER A 198 20.57 17.67 -12.76
CA SER A 198 19.26 18.34 -12.68
C SER A 198 18.10 17.44 -12.27
N LEU A 199 17.62 17.62 -11.04
CA LEU A 199 16.52 16.89 -10.42
C LEU A 199 15.15 17.26 -11.02
N SER A 200 15.02 17.37 -12.35
CA SER A 200 13.72 17.13 -12.99
C SER A 200 13.45 15.65 -12.79
N ALA A 201 12.44 15.32 -11.98
CA ALA A 201 12.06 13.96 -11.56
C ALA A 201 12.47 12.92 -12.61
N VAL A 202 13.58 12.21 -12.35
CA VAL A 202 14.16 11.30 -13.34
C VAL A 202 13.19 10.16 -13.54
N THR A 203 12.39 10.33 -14.57
CA THR A 203 11.42 9.37 -15.09
C THR A 203 12.24 8.36 -15.87
N THR A 204 12.78 7.33 -15.22
CA THR A 204 13.52 6.31 -15.97
C THR A 204 12.51 5.44 -16.69
N ILE A 205 12.50 5.55 -18.02
CA ILE A 205 11.71 4.69 -18.90
C ILE A 205 12.44 3.35 -19.02
N ARG A 206 11.78 2.26 -18.65
CA ARG A 206 12.40 0.92 -18.68
C ARG A 206 12.41 0.32 -20.08
N SER A 207 11.30 0.40 -20.78
CA SER A 207 11.18 -0.05 -22.17
C SER A 207 10.10 0.75 -22.89
N SER A 208 10.29 0.96 -24.18
CA SER A 208 9.37 1.75 -25.00
C SER A 208 9.30 1.22 -26.41
N LYS A 209 8.09 1.19 -26.99
CA LYS A 209 7.81 0.74 -28.34
C LYS A 209 7.33 1.93 -29.18
N LEU A 210 7.87 2.06 -30.40
CA LEU A 210 7.39 3.07 -31.35
C LEU A 210 5.98 2.70 -31.81
N ILE A 211 5.06 3.66 -31.75
CA ILE A 211 3.66 3.50 -32.16
C ILE A 211 3.29 4.57 -33.17
N GLU A 212 2.59 4.15 -34.22
CA GLU A 212 1.97 5.05 -35.20
C GLU A 212 0.72 5.69 -34.62
N TRP A 213 0.49 6.97 -34.93
CA TRP A 213 -0.68 7.73 -34.49
C TRP A 213 -2.01 6.99 -34.74
N SER A 214 -2.14 6.35 -35.90
CA SER A 214 -3.32 5.59 -36.34
C SER A 214 -3.69 4.41 -35.43
N ARG A 215 -2.74 3.87 -34.66
CA ARG A 215 -2.97 2.73 -33.76
C ARG A 215 -3.46 3.14 -32.38
N LEU A 216 -3.41 4.43 -32.04
CA LEU A 216 -3.96 4.96 -30.80
C LEU A 216 -5.49 5.01 -30.90
N SER A 217 -6.18 4.79 -29.77
CA SER A 217 -7.63 4.96 -29.72
C SER A 217 -8.02 6.42 -29.99
N HIS A 218 -9.18 6.65 -30.60
CA HIS A 218 -9.64 8.01 -30.93
C HIS A 218 -9.72 8.93 -29.71
N SER A 219 -10.09 8.41 -28.54
CA SER A 219 -10.11 9.14 -27.28
C SER A 219 -8.71 9.63 -26.87
N VAL A 220 -7.69 8.77 -27.02
CA VAL A 220 -6.28 9.11 -26.75
C VAL A 220 -5.76 10.13 -27.75
N GLN A 221 -6.07 9.96 -29.04
CA GLN A 221 -5.71 10.94 -30.08
C GLN A 221 -6.27 12.32 -29.76
N HIS A 222 -7.56 12.41 -29.41
CA HIS A 222 -8.21 13.67 -29.07
C HIS A 222 -7.58 14.37 -27.85
N LEU A 223 -7.19 13.60 -26.82
CA LEU A 223 -6.44 14.13 -25.67
C LEU A 223 -5.06 14.68 -26.07
N LEU A 224 -4.35 13.97 -26.95
CA LEU A 224 -3.01 14.35 -27.42
C LEU A 224 -3.01 15.55 -28.36
N MET A 225 -4.05 15.70 -29.19
CA MET A 225 -4.18 16.83 -30.14
C MET A 225 -4.22 18.20 -29.45
N LYS A 226 -4.55 18.25 -28.16
CA LYS A 226 -4.49 19.50 -27.37
C LYS A 226 -3.06 19.97 -27.11
N ASP A 227 -2.10 19.04 -27.07
CA ASP A 227 -0.72 19.30 -26.67
C ASP A 227 0.29 19.15 -27.82
N VAL A 228 -0.07 18.43 -28.89
CA VAL A 228 0.84 18.03 -29.97
C VAL A 228 0.25 18.41 -31.34
N ASN A 229 0.84 19.42 -31.98
CA ASN A 229 0.37 19.99 -33.26
C ASN A 229 0.98 19.33 -34.51
N LYS A 230 1.97 18.44 -34.37
CA LYS A 230 2.66 17.77 -35.50
C LYS A 230 2.89 16.29 -35.24
N ILE A 231 2.97 15.52 -36.31
CA ILE A 231 3.23 14.07 -36.32
C ILE A 231 4.62 13.84 -35.73
N ASN A 232 4.66 13.63 -34.42
CA ASN A 232 5.87 13.31 -33.68
C ASN A 232 5.98 11.79 -33.51
N THR A 233 7.21 11.31 -33.32
CA THR A 233 7.45 9.92 -32.94
C THR A 233 6.87 9.69 -31.54
N ILE A 234 5.86 8.81 -31.45
CA ILE A 234 5.21 8.45 -30.19
C ILE A 234 5.77 7.11 -29.74
N TYR A 235 6.25 7.09 -28.50
CA TYR A 235 6.71 5.87 -27.86
C TYR A 235 5.76 5.48 -26.73
N GLU A 236 5.15 4.31 -26.84
CA GLU A 236 4.41 3.74 -25.72
C GLU A 236 5.40 3.05 -24.77
N CYS A 237 5.34 3.43 -23.50
CA CYS A 237 6.25 2.98 -22.47
C CYS A 237 5.59 1.86 -21.66
N SER A 238 6.32 0.77 -21.40
CA SER A 238 5.80 -0.34 -20.58
C SER A 238 5.62 0.04 -19.12
N SER A 239 6.53 0.88 -18.62
CA SER A 239 6.55 1.36 -17.24
C SER A 239 7.53 2.52 -17.09
N ILE A 240 7.30 3.31 -16.05
CA ILE A 240 8.11 4.44 -15.64
C ILE A 240 8.45 4.30 -14.17
N ASP A 241 9.68 4.63 -13.77
CA ASP A 241 9.99 4.82 -12.36
C ASP A 241 9.94 6.32 -12.01
N TYR A 242 9.03 6.69 -11.12
CA TYR A 242 8.89 8.05 -10.58
C TYR A 242 9.12 8.02 -9.07
N HIS A 243 10.15 8.72 -8.57
CA HIS A 243 10.57 8.67 -7.15
C HIS A 243 10.69 7.25 -6.57
N HIS A 244 11.24 6.31 -7.36
CA HIS A 244 11.39 4.89 -7.01
C HIS A 244 10.09 4.07 -6.96
N ILE A 245 8.97 4.64 -7.42
CA ILE A 245 7.71 3.93 -7.59
C ILE A 245 7.59 3.56 -9.07
N ASN A 246 7.46 2.27 -9.33
CA ASN A 246 7.25 1.78 -10.69
C ASN A 246 5.78 1.92 -11.06
N ILE A 247 5.50 2.76 -12.05
CA ILE A 247 4.19 3.07 -12.61
C ILE A 247 4.06 2.36 -13.94
N ARG A 248 2.93 1.73 -14.21
CA ARG A 248 2.69 0.95 -15.43
C ARG A 248 1.20 0.98 -15.80
N PRO A 249 0.85 0.59 -17.04
CA PRO A 249 -0.55 0.32 -17.38
C PRO A 249 -1.20 -0.65 -16.38
N GLY A 250 -2.42 -0.36 -15.97
CA GLY A 250 -3.18 -1.09 -14.95
C GLY A 250 -2.99 -0.59 -13.52
N SER A 251 -1.96 0.23 -13.24
CA SER A 251 -1.73 0.80 -11.91
C SER A 251 -2.81 1.81 -11.53
N ILE A 252 -3.25 1.79 -10.28
CA ILE A 252 -4.27 2.73 -9.79
C ILE A 252 -3.63 3.82 -8.95
N VAL A 253 -4.09 5.06 -9.11
CA VAL A 253 -3.65 6.23 -8.34
C VAL A 253 -4.85 7.01 -7.81
N VAL A 254 -4.65 7.76 -6.74
CA VAL A 254 -5.64 8.72 -6.23
C VAL A 254 -5.52 10.00 -7.04
N HIS A 255 -6.57 10.36 -7.76
CA HIS A 255 -6.58 11.54 -8.62
C HIS A 255 -6.94 12.82 -7.85
N HIS A 256 -8.01 12.78 -7.07
CA HIS A 256 -8.42 13.87 -6.17
C HIS A 256 -9.32 13.35 -5.04
N LEU A 257 -9.62 14.24 -4.08
CA LEU A 257 -10.56 13.98 -2.99
C LEU A 257 -11.86 14.75 -3.26
N ALA A 258 -12.93 14.03 -3.59
CA ALA A 258 -14.26 14.56 -3.86
C ALA A 258 -15.00 14.93 -2.57
N HIS A 259 -15.93 15.89 -2.71
CA HIS A 259 -16.84 16.36 -1.66
C HIS A 259 -16.15 16.96 -0.41
N ALA A 260 -16.98 17.42 0.55
CA ALA A 260 -16.52 17.88 1.86
C ALA A 260 -15.98 16.72 2.73
N GLU A 261 -16.41 15.49 2.44
CA GLU A 261 -16.06 14.28 3.18
C GLU A 261 -14.75 13.62 2.73
N GLU A 262 -14.10 14.18 1.71
CA GLU A 262 -12.77 13.76 1.22
C GLU A 262 -12.71 12.32 0.71
N ILE A 263 -13.75 11.92 -0.01
CA ILE A 263 -13.83 10.59 -0.63
C ILE A 263 -12.81 10.53 -1.79
N PRO A 264 -11.92 9.52 -1.83
CA PRO A 264 -10.95 9.41 -2.90
C PRO A 264 -11.62 9.05 -4.23
N VAL A 265 -11.24 9.78 -5.27
CA VAL A 265 -11.53 9.46 -6.67
C VAL A 265 -10.28 8.86 -7.28
N PHE A 266 -10.44 7.69 -7.91
CA PHE A 266 -9.34 6.92 -8.44
C PHE A 266 -9.23 7.07 -9.96
N CYS A 267 -8.02 6.82 -10.47
CA CYS A 267 -7.83 6.58 -11.89
C CYS A 267 -6.95 5.35 -12.10
N GLN A 268 -7.28 4.52 -13.09
CA GLN A 268 -6.41 3.45 -13.55
C GLN A 268 -5.60 3.92 -14.75
N ILE A 269 -4.28 3.74 -14.70
CA ILE A 269 -3.40 4.12 -15.81
C ILE A 269 -3.70 3.22 -17.01
N TYR A 270 -4.14 3.84 -18.09
CA TYR A 270 -4.47 3.16 -19.34
C TYR A 270 -3.21 2.95 -20.18
N CYS A 271 -2.47 4.02 -20.46
CA CYS A 271 -1.21 3.95 -21.17
C CYS A 271 -0.26 5.09 -20.78
N ILE A 272 1.01 4.89 -21.10
CA ILE A 272 2.09 5.83 -20.83
C ILE A 272 2.77 6.14 -22.15
N LEU A 273 2.79 7.41 -22.54
CA LEU A 273 3.31 7.85 -23.82
C LEU A 273 4.48 8.80 -23.61
N LYS A 274 5.54 8.62 -24.38
CA LYS A 274 6.63 9.58 -24.51
C LYS A 274 6.55 10.20 -25.89
N VAL A 275 6.41 11.53 -25.93
CA VAL A 275 6.41 12.32 -27.15
C VAL A 275 7.54 13.34 -27.01
N GLU A 276 8.56 13.22 -27.87
CA GLU A 276 9.81 13.97 -27.74
C GLU A 276 10.43 13.78 -26.33
N ASP A 277 10.58 14.86 -25.57
CA ASP A 277 11.11 14.86 -24.21
C ASP A 277 10.02 14.88 -23.13
N LYS A 278 8.74 14.89 -23.51
CA LYS A 278 7.61 14.92 -22.57
C LYS A 278 7.03 13.53 -22.36
N CYS A 279 6.84 13.16 -21.10
CA CYS A 279 6.04 12.00 -20.75
C CYS A 279 4.60 12.42 -20.43
N MET A 280 3.64 11.72 -21.01
CA MET A 280 2.22 11.89 -20.77
C MET A 280 1.62 10.58 -20.28
N ILE A 281 0.84 10.67 -19.21
CA ILE A 281 0.14 9.53 -18.63
C ILE A 281 -1.34 9.72 -18.88
N ILE A 282 -1.94 8.73 -19.54
CA ILE A 282 -3.37 8.68 -19.80
C ILE A 282 -3.96 7.64 -18.88
N ALA A 283 -5.02 8.01 -18.18
CA ALA A 283 -5.69 7.17 -17.21
C ALA A 283 -7.21 7.22 -17.42
N GLU A 284 -7.87 6.13 -17.08
CA GLU A 284 -9.32 6.03 -17.00
C GLU A 284 -9.80 6.46 -15.61
N ILE A 285 -10.82 7.33 -15.56
CA ILE A 285 -11.46 7.70 -14.29
C ILE A 285 -12.29 6.52 -13.78
N LEU A 286 -12.19 6.25 -12.49
CA LEU A 286 -13.01 5.24 -11.81
C LEU A 286 -14.00 5.95 -10.90
N ASP A 287 -15.27 5.56 -10.96
CA ASP A 287 -16.31 6.08 -10.09
C ASP A 287 -16.28 5.32 -8.76
N THR A 288 -16.19 6.07 -7.65
CA THR A 288 -16.23 5.50 -6.29
C THR A 288 -17.68 5.43 -5.84
N ILE A 289 -18.25 4.22 -5.77
CA ILE A 289 -19.67 3.99 -5.47
C ILE A 289 -19.94 4.14 -3.98
N SER A 290 -19.19 3.39 -3.16
CA SER A 290 -19.37 3.35 -1.71
C SER A 290 -18.15 2.75 -1.03
N PHE A 291 -17.99 3.03 0.27
CA PHE A 291 -17.04 2.33 1.12
C PHE A 291 -17.71 1.12 1.77
N ASN A 292 -17.10 -0.06 1.63
CA ASN A 292 -17.57 -1.29 2.27
C ASN A 292 -16.81 -1.51 3.57
N ASP A 293 -17.47 -1.28 4.71
CA ASP A 293 -16.87 -1.41 6.05
C ASP A 293 -16.37 -2.83 6.35
N LYS A 294 -17.06 -3.86 5.84
CA LYS A 294 -16.71 -5.27 6.09
C LYS A 294 -15.41 -5.63 5.39
N LEU A 295 -15.26 -5.18 4.13
CA LEU A 295 -14.05 -5.40 3.34
C LEU A 295 -12.93 -4.40 3.65
N TRP A 296 -13.29 -3.28 4.30
CA TRP A 296 -12.44 -2.11 4.50
C TRP A 296 -11.86 -1.59 3.17
N SER A 297 -12.74 -1.41 2.19
CA SER A 297 -12.36 -1.13 0.80
C SER A 297 -13.37 -0.24 0.08
N TYR A 298 -12.91 0.50 -0.92
CA TYR A 298 -13.77 1.31 -1.79
C TYR A 298 -14.24 0.47 -2.96
N GLN A 299 -15.56 0.38 -3.15
CA GLN A 299 -16.14 -0.19 -4.35
C GLN A 299 -16.05 0.80 -5.50
N ILE A 300 -15.59 0.33 -6.66
CA ILE A 300 -15.39 1.16 -7.84
C ILE A 300 -16.00 0.57 -9.11
N GLU A 301 -16.31 1.45 -10.05
CA GLU A 301 -16.74 1.11 -11.42
C GLU A 301 -15.86 1.82 -12.47
N PHE A 302 -15.68 1.12 -13.60
CA PHE A 302 -14.94 1.63 -14.75
C PHE A 302 -15.85 2.49 -15.62
N THR A 303 -15.49 3.76 -15.81
CA THR A 303 -16.34 4.72 -16.53
C THR A 303 -16.10 4.73 -18.04
N GLY A 304 -15.00 4.15 -18.52
CA GLY A 304 -14.51 4.27 -19.90
C GLY A 304 -13.98 5.67 -20.25
N THR A 305 -14.04 6.63 -19.32
CA THR A 305 -13.65 8.02 -19.59
C THR A 305 -12.15 8.21 -19.38
N LEU A 306 -11.43 8.49 -20.46
CA LEU A 306 -9.99 8.73 -20.42
C LEU A 306 -9.67 10.21 -20.17
N ILE A 307 -8.69 10.45 -19.31
CA ILE A 307 -8.12 11.77 -19.01
C ILE A 307 -6.59 11.72 -19.02
N LYS A 308 -5.98 12.88 -19.25
CA LYS A 308 -4.55 13.09 -19.00
C LYS A 308 -4.39 13.47 -17.53
N ILE A 309 -3.50 12.77 -16.82
CA ILE A 309 -3.24 13.03 -15.40
C ILE A 309 -1.85 13.62 -15.18
N ASP A 310 -1.73 14.44 -14.15
CA ASP A 310 -0.45 14.86 -13.58
C ASP A 310 -0.09 13.95 -12.40
N ILE A 311 1.00 13.19 -12.56
CA ILE A 311 1.43 12.23 -11.54
C ILE A 311 1.98 12.92 -10.30
N GLU A 312 2.55 14.11 -10.43
CA GLU A 312 3.06 14.87 -9.30
C GLU A 312 1.90 15.29 -8.40
N HIS A 313 0.80 15.77 -9.01
CA HIS A 313 -0.43 16.06 -8.30
C HIS A 313 -1.00 14.82 -7.59
N CYS A 314 -1.13 13.69 -8.28
CA CYS A 314 -1.66 12.45 -7.68
C CYS A 314 -0.81 12.01 -6.48
N PHE A 315 0.52 12.04 -6.62
CA PHE A 315 1.44 11.62 -5.55
C PHE A 315 1.57 12.64 -4.42
N SER A 316 1.18 13.89 -4.65
CA SER A 316 1.06 14.88 -3.59
C SER A 316 -0.08 14.55 -2.60
N ILE A 317 -1.11 13.83 -3.07
CA ILE A 317 -2.25 13.35 -2.29
C ILE A 317 -1.92 11.99 -1.65
N PHE A 318 -1.50 11.02 -2.47
CA PHE A 318 -1.13 9.69 -2.00
C PHE A 318 0.08 9.16 -2.77
N PRO A 319 1.26 9.05 -2.13
CA PRO A 319 2.53 8.79 -2.82
C PRO A 319 2.77 7.29 -3.09
N HIS A 320 1.73 6.54 -3.44
CA HIS A 320 1.80 5.12 -3.79
C HIS A 320 0.77 4.78 -4.87
N CYS A 321 1.10 3.76 -5.68
CA CYS A 321 0.13 3.13 -6.55
C CYS A 321 -0.59 1.99 -5.82
N LEU A 322 -1.78 1.68 -6.28
CA LEU A 322 -2.70 0.70 -5.71
C LEU A 322 -3.04 -0.38 -6.73
N ASP A 323 -3.49 -1.51 -6.20
CA ASP A 323 -4.10 -2.61 -6.96
C ASP A 323 -5.61 -2.64 -6.71
N SER A 324 -6.37 -3.25 -7.62
CA SER A 324 -7.78 -3.56 -7.41
C SER A 324 -8.00 -5.07 -7.32
N TYR A 325 -9.03 -5.46 -6.58
CA TYR A 325 -9.40 -6.85 -6.34
C TYR A 325 -10.87 -7.05 -6.66
N VAL A 326 -11.21 -8.20 -7.25
CA VAL A 326 -12.58 -8.55 -7.60
C VAL A 326 -13.17 -9.43 -6.51
N VAL A 327 -14.30 -9.01 -5.95
CA VAL A 327 -15.11 -9.79 -5.01
C VAL A 327 -16.55 -9.75 -5.51
N GLU A 328 -17.17 -10.91 -5.71
CA GLU A 328 -18.58 -11.03 -6.17
C GLU A 328 -18.89 -10.16 -7.40
N GLN A 329 -17.99 -10.18 -8.40
CA GLN A 329 -18.07 -9.40 -9.65
C GLN A 329 -17.89 -7.88 -9.52
N SER A 330 -17.70 -7.36 -8.31
CA SER A 330 -17.42 -5.94 -8.05
C SER A 330 -15.94 -5.69 -7.80
N HIS A 331 -15.44 -4.53 -8.21
CA HIS A 331 -14.05 -4.13 -8.03
C HIS A 331 -13.86 -3.32 -6.75
N TYR A 332 -12.82 -3.65 -5.99
CA TYR A 332 -12.49 -3.02 -4.73
C TYR A 332 -11.04 -2.54 -4.69
N ILE A 333 -10.83 -1.37 -4.10
CA ILE A 333 -9.49 -0.81 -3.81
C ILE A 333 -9.33 -0.67 -2.30
N ASN A 334 -8.26 -1.27 -1.76
CA ASN A 334 -7.96 -1.18 -0.34
C ASN A 334 -7.00 -0.02 -0.08
N ILE A 335 -7.41 0.89 0.81
CA ILE A 335 -6.56 1.96 1.33
C ILE A 335 -6.68 1.95 2.84
N LEU A 336 -5.56 1.66 3.52
CA LEU A 336 -5.56 1.75 4.98
C LEU A 336 -5.45 3.17 5.48
N THR A 337 -4.82 4.10 4.75
CA THR A 337 -4.58 5.45 5.24
C THR A 337 -5.80 6.34 5.06
N ARG A 338 -6.09 7.18 6.05
CA ARG A 338 -7.08 8.23 5.91
C ARG A 338 -6.45 9.40 5.14
N LEU A 339 -7.08 9.79 4.03
CA LEU A 339 -6.62 10.89 3.20
C LEU A 339 -7.29 12.20 3.66
N THR A 340 -6.56 13.30 3.54
CA THR A 340 -7.06 14.65 3.83
C THR A 340 -6.33 15.64 2.92
N LYS A 341 -7.02 16.72 2.55
CA LYS A 341 -6.39 17.89 1.94
C LYS A 341 -5.42 18.52 2.95
N LYS A 342 -4.29 19.01 2.45
CA LYS A 342 -3.25 19.68 3.26
C LYS A 342 -3.70 21.06 3.73
#